data_AF-A0A410QFZ2-F1
#
_entry.id   AF-A0A410QFZ2-F1
#
_cell.length_a   1.000
_cell.length_b   1.000
_cell.length_c   1.000
_cell.angle_alpha   90.00
_cell.angle_beta   90.00
_cell.angle_gamma   90.00
#
_symmetry.space_group_name_H-M   'P 1'
#
loop_
_entity.id
_entity.type
_entity.pdbx_description
1 polymer ?
#
loop_
_entity_poly.entity_id
_entity_poly.type
_entity_poly.pdbx_seq_one_letter_code
_entity_poly.pdbx_strand_id
1 'polypeptide(L)'
;MSDSLIITIFSMAIVFISLLIISYLIKGSKVITNKGTKMKKTSQKLVAKEANMENIKDDENEELIAIISAAVAASLGVSIPEMNIKSIKRISTNECIWSRVGREQQMFKRL
;
A
#
# COMPACT_ATOMS: atom_id res chain seq x y z
N MET A 1 -29.30 -48.43 -10.75
CA MET A 1 -30.05 -47.34 -10.08
C MET A 1 -29.26 -46.77 -8.89
N SER A 2 -28.55 -47.60 -8.12
CA SER A 2 -27.55 -47.19 -7.11
C SER A 2 -26.39 -46.36 -7.66
N ASP A 3 -25.90 -46.69 -8.86
CA ASP A 3 -24.65 -46.13 -9.39
C ASP A 3 -24.80 -44.63 -9.75
N SER A 4 -25.97 -44.23 -10.25
CA SER A 4 -26.30 -42.82 -10.51
C SER A 4 -26.44 -42.02 -9.21
N LEU A 5 -26.84 -42.66 -8.12
CA LEU A 5 -26.93 -42.04 -6.79
C LEU A 5 -25.51 -41.79 -6.24
N ILE A 6 -24.61 -42.78 -6.38
CA ILE A 6 -23.20 -42.64 -6.01
C ILE A 6 -22.51 -41.51 -6.79
N ILE A 7 -22.75 -41.43 -8.11
CA ILE A 7 -22.08 -40.42 -8.96
C ILE A 7 -22.52 -39.00 -8.57
N THR A 8 -23.79 -38.84 -8.18
CA THR A 8 -24.35 -37.54 -7.78
C THR A 8 -23.74 -37.08 -6.46
N ILE A 9 -23.69 -37.95 -5.44
CA ILE A 9 -23.02 -37.65 -4.17
C ILE A 9 -21.53 -37.37 -4.39
N PHE A 10 -20.87 -38.13 -5.27
CA PHE A 10 -19.46 -37.93 -5.58
C PHE A 10 -19.19 -36.57 -6.24
N SER A 11 -20.04 -36.16 -7.19
CA SER A 11 -19.96 -34.84 -7.81
C SER A 11 -20.25 -33.69 -6.82
N MET A 12 -21.15 -33.90 -5.86
CA MET A 12 -21.41 -32.92 -4.81
C MET A 12 -20.20 -32.77 -3.88
N ALA A 13 -19.57 -33.90 -3.51
CA ALA A 13 -18.38 -33.91 -2.66
C ALA A 13 -17.17 -33.25 -3.35
N ILE A 14 -16.92 -33.55 -4.63
CA ILE A 14 -15.75 -33.02 -5.35
C ILE A 14 -15.81 -31.48 -5.47
N VAL A 15 -17.00 -30.91 -5.68
CA VAL A 15 -17.20 -29.45 -5.73
C VAL A 15 -16.92 -28.81 -4.38
N PHE A 16 -17.40 -29.43 -3.29
CA PHE A 16 -17.12 -28.97 -1.93
C PHE A 16 -15.62 -28.98 -1.60
N ILE A 17 -14.92 -30.05 -2.01
CA ILE A 17 -13.47 -30.19 -1.86
C ILE A 17 -12.72 -29.15 -2.70
N SER A 18 -13.18 -28.89 -3.93
CA SER A 18 -12.59 -27.87 -4.81
C SER A 18 -12.63 -26.48 -4.17
N LEU A 19 -13.77 -26.08 -3.60
CA LEU A 19 -13.90 -24.81 -2.87
C LEU A 19 -12.99 -24.75 -1.64
N LEU A 20 -12.86 -25.85 -0.89
CA LEU A 20 -11.96 -25.95 0.26
C LEU A 20 -10.49 -25.72 -0.15
N ILE A 21 -10.07 -26.34 -1.25
CA ILE A 21 -8.71 -26.19 -1.80
C ILE A 21 -8.44 -24.73 -2.19
N ILE A 22 -9.36 -24.11 -2.93
CA ILE A 22 -9.23 -22.71 -3.36
C ILE A 22 -9.18 -21.78 -2.13
N SER A 23 -10.04 -22.00 -1.14
CA SER A 23 -10.06 -21.24 0.12
C SER A 23 -8.74 -21.39 0.90
N TYR A 24 -8.19 -22.60 0.96
CA TYR A 24 -6.94 -22.88 1.66
C TYR A 24 -5.74 -22.21 0.98
N LEU A 25 -5.67 -22.24 -0.36
CA LEU A 25 -4.63 -21.56 -1.13
C LEU A 25 -4.63 -20.05 -0.88
N ILE A 26 -5.81 -19.43 -0.85
CA ILE A 26 -5.95 -18.00 -0.57
C ILE A 26 -5.53 -17.69 0.88
N LYS A 27 -5.95 -18.50 1.85
CA LYS A 27 -5.57 -18.33 3.26
C LYS A 27 -4.07 -18.54 3.50
N GLY A 28 -3.48 -19.56 2.89
CA GLY A 28 -2.04 -19.85 2.99
C GLY A 28 -1.20 -18.72 2.40
N SER A 29 -1.57 -18.24 1.20
CA SER A 29 -0.90 -17.10 0.57
C SER A 29 -1.08 -15.81 1.38
N LYS A 30 -2.30 -15.57 1.91
CA LYS A 30 -2.57 -14.43 2.80
C LYS A 30 -1.75 -14.50 4.09
N VAL A 31 -1.48 -15.68 4.65
CA VAL A 31 -0.64 -15.82 5.86
C VAL A 31 0.82 -15.43 5.57
N ILE A 32 1.34 -15.77 4.39
CA ILE A 32 2.70 -15.39 3.99
C ILE A 32 2.79 -13.88 3.75
N THR A 33 1.79 -13.26 3.13
CA THR A 33 1.74 -11.81 2.89
C THR A 33 1.43 -10.99 4.16
N ASN A 34 0.63 -11.53 5.09
CA ASN A 34 0.24 -10.82 6.32
C ASN A 34 1.28 -10.90 7.45
N LYS A 35 2.46 -11.49 7.20
CA LYS A 35 3.63 -11.40 8.10
C LYS A 35 4.30 -10.01 8.07
N GLY A 36 3.68 -9.01 7.44
CA GLY A 36 4.12 -7.62 7.43
C GLY A 36 3.31 -6.64 8.29
N THR A 37 2.11 -6.99 8.77
CA THR A 37 1.23 -6.02 9.46
C THR A 37 0.55 -6.60 10.69
N LYS A 38 1.36 -6.83 11.73
CA LYS A 38 0.90 -6.90 13.13
C LYS A 38 1.69 -5.89 13.95
N MET A 39 1.42 -4.61 13.72
CA MET A 39 1.81 -3.55 14.63
C MET A 39 0.70 -3.42 15.68
N LYS A 40 1.02 -3.73 16.94
CA LYS A 40 0.65 -3.01 18.18
C LYS A 40 0.70 -3.94 19.42
N LYS A 41 1.80 -3.91 20.17
CA LYS A 41 1.99 -3.12 21.42
C LYS A 41 3.09 -3.68 22.32
N THR A 42 3.86 -2.74 22.88
CA THR A 42 4.67 -2.84 24.12
C THR A 42 6.03 -3.53 24.01
N SER A 43 7.09 -2.73 23.85
CA SER A 43 8.04 -2.54 24.96
C SER A 43 8.83 -1.25 24.80
N GLN A 44 8.68 -0.41 25.81
CA GLN A 44 9.28 0.88 25.99
C GLN A 44 10.63 0.68 26.68
N LYS A 45 11.76 0.77 25.95
CA LYS A 45 13.06 1.20 26.50
C LYS A 45 14.08 1.31 25.35
N LEU A 46 14.57 2.53 25.08
CA LEU A 46 15.96 2.94 25.34
C LEU A 46 16.25 4.26 24.61
N VAL A 47 16.28 5.33 25.41
CA VAL A 47 17.29 6.39 25.44
C VAL A 47 17.54 7.22 24.17
N ALA A 48 16.94 8.42 24.20
CA ALA A 48 17.54 9.72 23.90
C ALA A 48 18.48 9.85 22.68
N LYS A 49 17.96 10.51 21.65
CA LYS A 49 18.64 11.69 21.11
C LYS A 49 17.60 12.73 20.70
N GLU A 50 17.58 13.82 21.42
CA GLU A 50 16.89 15.05 21.02
C GLU A 50 17.41 15.47 19.65
N ALA A 51 16.53 15.44 18.66
CA ALA A 51 16.56 16.37 17.56
C ALA A 51 15.11 16.75 17.31
N ASN A 52 14.80 17.97 17.75
CA ASN A 52 13.56 18.70 17.49
C ASN A 52 13.05 18.45 16.07
N MET A 53 11.97 17.67 15.97
CA MET A 53 11.11 17.65 14.79
C MET A 53 9.68 17.86 15.29
N GLU A 54 9.43 19.09 15.72
CA GLU A 54 8.09 19.58 15.95
C GLU A 54 7.32 19.57 14.62
N ASN A 55 6.20 18.83 14.62
CA ASN A 55 5.13 18.81 13.63
C ASN A 55 5.29 17.91 12.39
N ILE A 56 5.20 16.60 12.61
CA ILE A 56 4.49 15.72 11.66
C ILE A 56 3.35 15.07 12.46
N LYS A 57 2.29 15.86 12.73
CA LYS A 57 1.01 15.33 13.21
C LYS A 57 0.15 14.92 12.01
N ASP A 58 0.70 14.02 11.19
CA ASP A 58 -0.02 13.30 10.14
C ASP A 58 0.55 11.88 10.11
N ASP A 59 0.27 11.14 11.20
CA ASP A 59 0.61 9.70 11.35
C ASP A 59 0.05 8.85 10.18
N GLU A 60 -0.94 9.39 9.44
CA GLU A 60 -1.55 8.73 8.29
C GLU A 60 -0.72 8.80 6.99
N ASN A 61 0.35 9.62 6.95
CA ASN A 61 1.13 9.85 5.72
C ASN A 61 2.60 9.38 5.81
N GLU A 62 2.97 8.58 6.81
CA GLU A 62 4.34 8.08 6.99
C GLU A 62 4.85 7.33 5.76
N GLU A 63 4.00 6.48 5.15
CA GLU A 63 4.33 5.73 3.94
C GLU A 63 4.66 6.66 2.76
N LEU A 64 3.91 7.75 2.59
CA LEU A 64 4.15 8.73 1.54
C LEU A 64 5.47 9.46 1.75
N ILE A 65 5.75 9.85 3.00
CA ILE A 65 7.00 10.54 3.36
C ILE A 65 8.20 9.61 3.11
N ALA A 66 8.10 8.32 3.45
CA ALA A 66 9.15 7.33 3.21
C ALA A 66 9.42 7.13 1.71
N ILE A 67 8.37 6.95 0.90
CA ILE A 67 8.50 6.78 -0.56
C ILE A 67 9.09 8.03 -1.22
N ILE A 68 8.59 9.22 -0.87
CA ILE A 68 9.11 10.49 -1.40
C ILE A 68 10.58 10.67 -1.02
N SER A 69 10.94 10.42 0.24
CA SER A 69 12.31 10.54 0.72
C SER A 69 13.25 9.56 0.00
N ALA A 70 12.82 8.31 -0.18
CA ALA A 70 13.58 7.30 -0.92
C ALA A 70 13.75 7.67 -2.40
N ALA A 71 12.69 8.16 -3.05
CA ALA A 71 12.74 8.58 -4.45
C ALA A 71 13.67 9.77 -4.67
N VAL A 72 13.62 10.77 -3.78
CA VAL A 72 14.51 11.94 -3.84
C VAL A 72 15.96 11.54 -3.57
N ALA A 73 16.20 10.70 -2.56
CA ALA A 73 17.53 10.17 -2.25
C ALA A 73 18.13 9.41 -3.45
N ALA A 74 17.33 8.52 -4.07
CA ALA A 74 17.73 7.78 -5.27
C ALA A 74 17.99 8.70 -6.47
N SER A 75 17.18 9.74 -6.67
CA SER A 75 17.35 10.70 -7.77
C SER A 75 18.61 11.55 -7.63
N LEU A 76 19.04 11.83 -6.41
CA LEU A 76 20.24 12.60 -6.11
C LEU A 76 21.49 11.71 -5.93
N GLY A 77 21.31 10.39 -5.89
CA GLY A 77 22.40 9.44 -5.59
C GLY A 77 22.95 9.57 -4.17
N VAL A 78 22.19 10.17 -3.25
CA VAL A 78 22.58 10.37 -1.85
C VAL A 78 21.88 9.35 -0.95
N SER A 79 22.47 9.07 0.22
CA SER A 79 21.83 8.19 1.19
C SER A 79 20.80 8.95 2.04
N ILE A 80 19.78 8.26 2.56
CA ILE A 80 18.72 8.86 3.39
C ILE A 80 19.24 9.68 4.60
N PRO A 81 20.25 9.24 5.37
CA PRO A 81 20.72 10.02 6.53
C PRO A 81 21.48 11.31 6.15
N GLU A 82 21.90 11.48 4.90
CA GLU A 82 22.61 12.67 4.42
C GLU A 82 21.65 13.80 4.00
N MET A 83 20.35 13.54 3.95
CA MET A 83 19.33 14.47 3.48
C MET A 83 18.29 14.76 4.57
N ASN A 84 17.91 16.04 4.73
CA ASN A 84 16.90 16.46 5.69
C ASN A 84 15.75 17.20 4.99
N ILE A 85 14.53 16.65 5.09
CA ILE A 85 13.31 17.25 4.52
C ILE A 85 12.63 18.12 5.59
N LYS A 86 12.58 19.43 5.37
CA LYS A 86 11.95 20.38 6.32
C LYS A 86 10.42 20.39 6.28
N SER A 87 9.80 20.26 5.10
CA SER A 87 8.34 20.37 4.97
C SER A 87 7.86 19.73 3.68
N ILE A 88 6.79 18.94 3.80
CA ILE A 88 6.03 18.41 2.66
C ILE A 88 4.63 19.01 2.75
N LYS A 89 4.29 19.90 1.82
CA LYS A 89 2.95 20.49 1.74
C LYS A 89 2.31 20.07 0.43
N ARG A 90 1.15 19.44 0.52
CA ARG A 90 0.32 19.20 -0.64
C ARG A 90 -0.29 20.52 -1.07
N ILE A 91 0.08 21.00 -2.24
CA ILE A 91 -0.63 22.11 -2.86
C ILE A 91 -1.99 21.58 -3.34
N SER A 92 -3.08 22.09 -2.76
CA SER A 92 -4.41 21.84 -3.31
C SER A 92 -4.54 22.69 -4.57
N THR A 93 -4.35 22.07 -5.74
CA THR A 93 -4.83 22.68 -6.97
C THR A 93 -6.36 22.68 -6.88
N ASN A 94 -6.95 23.84 -6.57
CA ASN A 94 -8.40 24.04 -6.53
C ASN A 94 -9.04 23.86 -7.93
N GLU A 95 -8.20 23.71 -8.96
CA GLU A 95 -8.62 23.27 -10.28
C GLU A 95 -8.65 21.75 -10.36
N CYS A 96 -9.80 21.21 -10.79
CA CYS A 96 -9.88 19.82 -11.21
C CYS A 96 -8.87 19.54 -12.34
N ILE A 97 -8.19 18.39 -12.26
CA ILE A 97 -7.15 17.97 -13.21
C ILE A 97 -7.65 18.07 -14.66
N TRP A 98 -8.93 17.72 -14.91
CA TRP A 98 -9.56 17.82 -16.22
C TRP A 98 -9.66 19.25 -16.76
N SER A 99 -9.96 20.23 -15.90
CA SER A 99 -10.08 21.64 -16.29
C SER A 99 -8.73 22.22 -16.68
N ARG A 100 -7.64 21.82 -16.00
CA ARG A 100 -6.27 22.26 -16.34
C ARG A 100 -5.80 21.63 -17.65
N VAL A 101 -5.89 20.31 -17.75
CA VAL A 101 -5.43 19.55 -18.94
C VAL A 101 -6.21 19.98 -20.19
N GLY A 102 -7.52 20.23 -20.07
CA GLY A 102 -8.32 20.74 -21.19
C GLY A 102 -7.82 22.09 -21.72
N ARG A 103 -7.45 23.02 -20.84
CA ARG A 103 -6.88 24.32 -21.26
C ARG A 103 -5.48 24.17 -21.86
N GLU A 104 -4.63 23.34 -21.26
CA GLU A 104 -3.29 23.05 -21.80
C GLU A 104 -3.39 22.49 -23.23
N GLN A 105 -4.28 21.51 -23.47
CA GLN A 105 -4.52 20.95 -24.79
C GLN A 105 -5.04 21.97 -25.81
N GLN A 106 -5.93 22.88 -25.39
CA GLN A 106 -6.42 23.96 -26.26
C GLN A 106 -5.30 24.94 -26.64
N MET A 107 -4.37 25.22 -25.73
CA MET A 107 -3.22 26.08 -26.00
C MET A 107 -2.19 25.40 -26.90
N PHE A 108 -1.83 24.14 -26.62
CA PHE A 108 -0.92 23.35 -27.46
C PHE A 108 -1.45 23.11 -28.87
N LYS A 109 -2.77 22.99 -29.05
CA LYS A 109 -3.39 22.85 -30.38
C LYS A 109 -3.34 24.13 -31.22
N ARG A 110 -3.10 25.29 -30.59
CA ARG A 110 -3.03 26.60 -31.25
C ARG A 110 -1.60 27.03 -31.60
N LEU A 111 -0.58 26.30 -31.13
CA LEU A 111 0.80 26.39 -31.62
C LEU A 111 1.01 25.38 -32.75
#